data_AF-A0A966WSE9-F1
#
_entry.id   AF-A0A966WSE9-F1
#
_cell.length_a   1.000
_cell.length_b   1.000
_cell.length_c   1.000
_cell.angle_alpha   90.00
_cell.angle_beta   90.00
_cell.angle_gamma   90.00
#
_symmetry.space_group_name_H-M   'P 1'
#
loop_
_entity.id
_entity.type
_entity.pdbx_description
1 polymer ?
#
loop_
_entity_poly.entity_id
_entity_poly.type
_entity_poly.pdbx_seq_one_letter_code
_entity_poly.pdbx_strand_id
1 'polypeptide(L)' 'MAQRYFTVTWDQLHRDSKALAWRLLHGGPWKGIVAITRGGLIPAAIVARELECRVIETISVVTYDEESRGEPQVM' A
#
# COMPACT_ATOMS: atom_id res chain seq x y z
N MET A 1 -3.69 18.19 21.09
CA MET A 1 -2.87 18.54 19.90
C MET A 1 -3.81 18.91 18.77
N ALA A 2 -3.56 19.99 18.02
CA ALA A 2 -4.39 20.34 16.87
C ALA A 2 -4.24 19.25 15.79
N GLN A 3 -5.35 18.61 15.40
CA GLN A 3 -5.38 17.63 14.33
C GLN A 3 -5.08 18.34 13.00
N ARG A 4 -3.91 18.10 12.41
CA ARG A 4 -3.62 18.51 11.04
C ARG A 4 -4.14 17.44 10.09
N TYR A 5 -5.17 17.80 9.34
CA TYR A 5 -5.65 16.98 8.24
C TYR A 5 -4.78 17.22 7.01
N PHE A 6 -4.12 16.18 6.53
CA PHE A 6 -3.40 16.19 5.27
C PHE A 6 -4.30 15.59 4.19
N THR A 7 -4.94 16.45 3.42
CA THR A 7 -5.77 16.02 2.29
C THR A 7 -4.87 15.54 1.16
N VAL A 8 -5.01 14.28 0.77
CA VAL A 8 -4.32 13.69 -0.39
C VAL A 8 -5.31 13.61 -1.55
N THR A 9 -4.97 14.23 -2.68
CA THR A 9 -5.78 14.13 -3.90
C THR A 9 -5.50 12.82 -4.63
N TRP A 10 -6.42 12.39 -5.49
CA TRP A 10 -6.23 11.22 -6.34
C TRP A 10 -5.00 11.35 -7.25
N ASP A 11 -4.80 12.52 -7.83
CA ASP A 11 -3.62 12.81 -8.67
C ASP A 11 -2.33 12.67 -7.87
N GLN A 12 -2.31 13.15 -6.62
CA GLN A 12 -1.14 13.02 -5.76
C GLN A 12 -0.86 11.54 -5.44
N LEU A 13 -1.87 10.79 -5.00
CA LEU A 13 -1.74 9.35 -4.71
C LEU A 13 -1.21 8.56 -5.92
N HIS A 14 -1.73 8.86 -7.11
CA HIS A 14 -1.35 8.18 -8.34
C HIS A 14 0.10 8.51 -8.73
N ARG A 15 0.49 9.79 -8.68
CA ARG A 15 1.87 10.21 -8.96
C ARG A 15 2.88 9.59 -8.00
N ASP A 16 2.56 9.59 -6.70
CA ASP A 16 3.45 9.03 -5.68
C ASP A 16 3.60 7.51 -5.85
N SER A 17 2.52 6.80 -6.20
CA SER A 17 2.56 5.36 -6.48
C SER A 17 3.42 5.05 -7.72
N LYS A 18 3.33 5.85 -8.78
CA LYS A 18 4.21 5.70 -9.96
C LYS A 18 5.67 6.00 -9.64
N ALA A 19 5.93 7.06 -8.87
CA ALA A 19 7.29 7.38 -8.43
C ALA A 19 7.90 6.24 -7.60
N LEU A 20 7.10 5.58 -6.75
CA LEU A 20 7.53 4.38 -6.03
C LEU A 20 7.86 3.24 -7.01
N ALA A 21 6.99 2.95 -7.99
CA ALA A 21 7.24 1.90 -8.97
C ALA A 21 8.54 2.12 -9.75
N TRP A 22 8.84 3.36 -10.17
CA TRP A 22 10.09 3.69 -10.85
C TRP A 22 11.32 3.42 -10.01
N ARG A 23 11.26 3.69 -8.69
CA ARG A 23 12.35 3.37 -7.76
C ARG A 23 12.55 1.87 -7.62
N LEU A 24 11.49 1.08 -7.73
CA LEU A 24 11.52 -0.38 -7.61
C LEU A 24 11.88 -1.09 -8.93
N LEU A 25 11.77 -0.41 -10.08
CA LEU A 25 11.98 -1.01 -11.41
C LEU A 25 13.34 -1.73 -11.54
N HIS A 26 14.39 -1.14 -10.98
CA HIS A 26 15.76 -1.67 -11.06
C HIS A 26 16.06 -2.80 -10.06
N GLY A 27 15.15 -3.10 -9.14
CA GLY A 27 15.30 -4.16 -8.12
C GLY A 27 14.72 -5.52 -8.52
N GLY A 28 14.11 -5.62 -9.70
CA GLY A 28 13.45 -6.83 -10.17
C GLY A 28 14.41 -7.96 -10.62
N PRO A 29 13.85 -9.09 -11.10
CA PRO A 29 12.44 -9.30 -11.41
C PRO A 29 11.57 -9.52 -10.16
N TRP A 30 10.42 -8.85 -10.12
CA TRP A 30 9.43 -9.01 -9.06
C TRP A 30 8.47 -10.15 -9.42
N LYS A 31 8.17 -11.02 -8.44
CA LYS A 31 7.23 -12.14 -8.63
C LYS A 31 5.77 -11.71 -8.45
N GLY A 32 5.53 -10.63 -7.70
CA GLY A 32 4.20 -10.16 -7.35
C GLY A 32 4.27 -9.10 -6.26
N ILE A 33 3.09 -8.66 -5.80
CA ILE A 33 2.91 -7.67 -4.73
C ILE A 33 2.02 -8.27 -3.64
N VAL A 34 2.34 -8.02 -2.37
CA VAL A 34 1.45 -8.31 -1.25
C VAL A 34 0.93 -6.98 -0.71
N ALA A 35 -0.37 -6.71 -0.88
CA ALA A 35 -1.01 -5.47 -0.46
C ALA A 35 -1.56 -5.61 0.97
N ILE A 36 -1.18 -4.68 1.86
CA ILE A 36 -1.77 -4.58 3.19
C ILE A 36 -3.13 -3.89 3.07
N THR A 37 -4.20 -4.59 3.44
CA THR A 37 -5.55 -4.04 3.35
C THR A 37 -5.86 -3.13 4.55
N ARG A 38 -6.74 -2.14 4.39
CA ARG A 38 -7.43 -1.72 3.16
C ARG A 38 -6.67 -0.68 2.34
N GLY A 39 -5.85 0.15 3.01
CA GLY A 39 -5.19 1.31 2.39
C GLY A 39 -4.21 0.98 1.27
N GLY A 40 -3.62 -0.21 1.28
CA GLY A 40 -2.64 -0.63 0.26
C GLY A 40 -3.24 -1.06 -1.07
N LEU A 41 -4.56 -1.27 -1.18
CA LEU A 41 -5.19 -1.84 -2.37
C LEU A 41 -4.93 -1.01 -3.64
N ILE A 42 -5.14 0.31 -3.57
CA ILE A 42 -5.00 1.19 -4.73
C ILE A 42 -3.52 1.41 -5.09
N PRO A 43 -2.62 1.77 -4.15
CA PRO A 43 -1.20 1.86 -4.46
C PRO A 43 -0.62 0.57 -5.04
N ALA A 44 -0.98 -0.59 -4.47
CA ALA A 44 -0.51 -1.89 -4.95
C ALA A 44 -0.94 -2.16 -6.40
N ALA A 45 -2.18 -1.84 -6.77
CA ALA A 45 -2.65 -2.00 -8.15
C ALA A 45 -1.88 -1.12 -9.15
N ILE A 46 -1.57 0.13 -8.76
CA ILE A 46 -0.79 1.05 -9.61
C ILE A 46 0.64 0.53 -9.75
N VAL A 47 1.29 0.17 -8.65
CA VAL A 47 2.68 -0.33 -8.67
C VAL A 47 2.78 -1.65 -9.43
N ALA A 48 1.81 -2.57 -9.26
CA ALA A 48 1.78 -3.83 -9.99
C ALA A 48 1.72 -3.62 -11.49
N ARG A 49 0.90 -2.66 -11.94
CA ARG A 49 0.79 -2.30 -13.35
C ARG A 49 2.11 -1.76 -13.90
N GLU A 50 2.75 -0.84 -13.21
CA GLU A 50 4.01 -0.22 -13.67
C GLU A 50 5.19 -1.22 -13.66
N LEU A 51 5.17 -2.23 -12.77
CA LEU A 51 6.17 -3.29 -12.70
C LEU A 51 5.80 -4.55 -13.50
N GLU A 52 4.70 -4.52 -14.26
CA GLU A 52 4.15 -5.66 -15.01
C GLU A 52 3.90 -6.93 -14.17
N CYS A 53 3.65 -6.76 -12.86
CA CYS A 53 3.32 -7.85 -11.95
C CYS A 53 1.85 -8.25 -12.11
N ARG A 54 1.59 -9.52 -12.42
CA ARG A 54 0.22 -10.07 -12.53
C ARG A 54 -0.33 -10.63 -11.21
N VAL A 55 0.57 -10.96 -10.28
CA VAL A 55 0.21 -11.52 -8.98
C VAL A 55 0.11 -10.39 -7.97
N ILE A 56 -1.08 -10.17 -7.41
CA ILE A 56 -1.32 -9.33 -6.25
C ILE A 56 -2.03 -10.18 -5.21
N GLU A 57 -1.37 -10.40 -4.07
CA GLU A 57 -1.97 -11.00 -2.89
C GLU A 57 -2.33 -9.90 -1.88
N THR A 58 -3.17 -10.24 -0.91
CA THR A 58 -3.61 -9.29 0.11
C THR A 58 -3.49 -9.90 1.48
N ILE A 59 -3.05 -9.09 2.45
CA ILE A 59 -3.02 -9.44 3.86
C ILE A 59 -3.81 -8.41 4.66
N SER A 60 -4.69 -8.88 5.53
CA SER A 60 -5.43 -8.00 6.44
C SER A 60 -4.72 -7.93 7.78
N VAL A 61 -4.40 -6.71 8.22
CA VAL A 61 -3.77 -6.46 9.52
C VAL A 61 -4.69 -5.60 10.34
N VAL A 62 -5.20 -6.17 11.44
CA VAL A 62 -6.04 -5.46 12.42
C VAL A 62 -5.18 -5.14 13.64
N THR A 63 -5.18 -3.87 14.05
CA THR A 63 -4.36 -3.38 15.18
C THR A 63 -5.19 -2.80 16.33
N TYR A 64 -6.53 -2.88 16.28
CA TYR A 64 -7.41 -2.28 17.29
C TYR A 64 -8.65 -3.12 17.60
N ASP A 65 -8.76 -3.48 18.88
CA ASP A 65 -10.01 -3.63 19.63
C ASP A 65 -9.98 -2.47 20.67
N GLU A 66 -11.06 -1.72 20.82
CA GLU A 66 -11.11 -0.25 20.95
C GLU A 66 -10.39 0.46 22.14
N GLU A 67 -9.64 -0.20 23.03
CA GLU A 67 -8.94 0.48 24.14
C GLU A 67 -7.47 0.08 24.38
N SER A 68 -6.92 -0.87 23.63
CA SER A 68 -5.49 -1.20 23.72
C SER A 68 -4.92 -1.48 22.34
N ARG A 69 -3.71 -0.98 22.05
CA ARG A 69 -2.95 -1.42 20.86
C ARG A 69 -2.66 -2.91 21.06
N GLY A 70 -3.51 -3.77 20.52
CA GLY A 70 -3.33 -5.22 20.53
C GLY A 70 -2.12 -5.62 19.68
N GLU A 71 -1.58 -6.79 19.96
CA GLU A 71 -0.54 -7.41 19.13
C GLU A 71 -1.06 -7.58 17.68
N PRO A 72 -0.25 -7.27 16.65
CA PRO A 72 -0.68 -7.39 15.26
C PRO A 72 -1.14 -8.82 14.94
N GLN A 73 -2.39 -8.98 14.52
CA GLN A 73 -2.90 -10.27 14.03
C GLN A 73 -2.99 -10.25 12.50
N VAL A 74 -2.47 -11.31 11.90
CA VAL A 74 -2.56 -11.58 10.46
C VAL A 74 -3.80 -12.43 10.22
N MET A 75 -4.72 -11.91 9.40
CA MET A 75 -5.92 -12.62 8.95
C MET A 75 -5.80 -13.04 7.48
#